data_AF-A0A1I5SDG5-F1
#
_entry.id   AF-A0A1I5SDG5-F1
#
_cell.length_a   1.000
_cell.length_b   1.000
_cell.length_c   1.000
_cell.angle_alpha   90.00
_cell.angle_beta   90.00
_cell.angle_gamma   90.00
#
_symmetry.space_group_name_H-M   'P 1'
#
loop_
_entity.id
_entity.type
_entity.pdbx_description
1 polymer ?
#
loop_
_entity_poly.entity_id
_entity_poly.type
_entity_poly.pdbx_seq_one_letter_code
_entity_poly.pdbx_strand_id
1 'polypeptide(L)' 'MRPRAKSALLWGVVGLLAFLVAVQAYQLGVSPFPASIPVVGAAAVGVGLVTAGVAYATEHRLRTKGRT' A
#
# COMPACT_ATOMS: atom_id res chain seq x y z
N MET A 1 17.61 5.61 -9.56
CA MET A 1 16.74 5.57 -8.35
C MET A 1 17.48 4.87 -7.23
N ARG A 2 17.41 5.35 -5.97
CA ARG A 2 18.04 4.66 -4.83
C ARG A 2 17.32 3.31 -4.59
N PRO A 3 18.03 2.18 -4.37
CA PRO A 3 17.42 0.84 -4.20
C PRO A 3 16.30 0.80 -3.15
N ARG A 4 16.46 1.58 -2.08
CA ARG A 4 15.49 1.72 -0.99
C ARG A 4 14.18 2.41 -1.41
N ALA A 5 14.26 3.41 -2.29
CA ALA A 5 13.07 4.05 -2.84
C ALA A 5 12.30 3.09 -3.76
N LYS A 6 13.04 2.24 -4.52
CA LYS A 6 12.43 1.19 -5.34
C LYS A 6 11.73 0.14 -4.48
N SER A 7 12.38 -0.34 -3.41
CA SER A 7 11.79 -1.29 -2.46
C SER A 7 10.51 -0.74 -1.83
N ALA A 8 10.55 0.50 -1.32
CA ALA A 8 9.39 1.16 -0.75
C ALA A 8 8.24 1.32 -1.76
N LEU A 9 8.54 1.69 -3.01
CA LEU A 9 7.53 1.82 -4.05
C LEU A 9 6.87 0.48 -4.39
N LEU A 10 7.66 -0.61 -4.46
CA LEU A 10 7.13 -1.95 -4.67
C LEU A 10 6.19 -2.38 -3.54
N TRP A 11 6.55 -2.10 -2.29
CA TRP A 11 5.65 -2.30 -1.15
C TRP A 11 4.38 -1.46 -1.26
N GLY A 12 4.47 -0.23 -1.75
CA GLY A 12 3.30 0.59 -2.06
C GLY A 12 2.39 -0.06 -3.10
N VAL A 13 2.94 -0.60 -4.19
CA VAL A 13 2.19 -1.34 -5.21
C VAL A 13 1.52 -2.56 -4.61
N VAL A 14 2.21 -3.31 -3.74
CA VAL A 14 1.63 -4.47 -3.03
C VAL A 14 0.45 -4.04 -2.16
N GLY A 15 0.58 -2.97 -1.38
CA GLY A 15 -0.51 -2.46 -0.54
C GLY A 15 -1.72 -2.00 -1.37
N LEU A 16 -1.48 -1.32 -2.48
CA LEU A 16 -2.52 -0.89 -3.42
C LEU A 16 -3.27 -2.09 -4.02
N LEU A 17 -2.53 -3.08 -4.53
CA LEU A 17 -3.12 -4.27 -5.14
C LEU A 17 -3.87 -5.11 -4.11
N ALA A 18 -3.32 -5.28 -2.91
CA ALA A 18 -3.96 -6.00 -1.81
C ALA A 18 -5.30 -5.34 -1.42
N PHE A 19 -5.35 -4.01 -1.36
CA PHE A 19 -6.60 -3.28 -1.11
C PHE A 19 -7.65 -3.53 -2.21
N LEU A 20 -7.24 -3.46 -3.48
CA LEU A 20 -8.15 -3.73 -4.60
C LEU A 20 -8.67 -5.19 -4.56
N VAL A 21 -7.81 -6.15 -4.24
CA VAL A 21 -8.21 -7.55 -4.05
C VAL A 21 -9.24 -7.67 -2.92
N ALA A 22 -9.05 -6.97 -1.80
CA ALA A 22 -10.00 -6.98 -0.69
C ALA A 22 -11.37 -6.40 -1.09
N VAL A 23 -11.38 -5.29 -1.84
CA VAL A 23 -12.62 -4.71 -2.39
C VAL A 23 -13.32 -5.72 -3.30
N GLN A 24 -12.58 -6.39 -4.19
CA GLN A 24 -13.18 -7.41 -5.08
C GLN A 24 -13.69 -8.64 -4.32
N ALA A 25 -12.97 -9.09 -3.29
CA ALA A 25 -13.43 -10.18 -2.43
C ALA A 25 -14.75 -9.81 -1.73
N TYR A 26 -14.89 -8.57 -1.25
CA TYR A 26 -16.14 -8.08 -0.67
C TYR A 26 -17.28 -8.06 -1.70
N GLN A 27 -17.01 -7.58 -2.92
CA GLN A 27 -18.02 -7.54 -3.98
C GLN A 27 -18.56 -8.91 -4.36
N LEU A 28 -17.67 -9.92 -4.40
CA LEU A 28 -18.03 -11.27 -4.78
C LEU A 28 -18.65 -12.07 -3.62
N GLY A 29 -18.22 -11.81 -2.38
CA GLY A 29 -18.60 -12.63 -1.23
C GLY A 29 -19.73 -12.05 -0.37
N VAL A 30 -19.95 -10.74 -0.41
CA VAL A 30 -20.88 -10.07 0.52
C VAL A 30 -21.99 -9.36 -0.25
N SER A 31 -21.63 -8.29 -0.96
CA SER A 31 -22.59 -7.45 -1.68
C SER A 31 -21.85 -6.44 -2.58
N PRO A 32 -22.53 -5.83 -3.55
CA PRO A 32 -21.95 -4.74 -4.35
C PRO A 32 -21.33 -3.67 -3.45
N PHE A 33 -20.11 -3.24 -3.77
CA PHE A 33 -19.39 -2.29 -2.92
C PHE A 33 -20.10 -0.93 -2.95
N PRO A 34 -20.42 -0.31 -1.81
CA PRO A 34 -21.22 0.92 -1.75
C PRO A 34 -20.39 2.18 -2.01
N ALA A 35 -19.43 2.12 -2.94
CA ALA A 35 -18.62 3.27 -3.35
C ALA A 35 -18.41 3.29 -4.86
N SER A 36 -18.31 4.49 -5.42
CA SER A 36 -18.01 4.66 -6.83
C SER A 36 -16.56 4.28 -7.16
N ILE A 37 -16.32 3.87 -8.40
CA ILE A 37 -14.98 3.47 -8.89
C ILE A 37 -13.90 4.54 -8.62
N PRO A 38 -14.15 5.86 -8.80
CA PRO A 38 -13.14 6.88 -8.50
C PRO A 38 -12.76 6.93 -7.01
N VAL A 39 -13.73 6.73 -6.11
CA VAL A 39 -13.50 6.73 -4.65
C VAL A 39 -12.65 5.53 -4.25
N VAL A 40 -12.95 4.35 -4.77
CA VAL A 40 -12.14 3.14 -4.56
C VAL A 40 -10.72 3.33 -5.09
N GLY A 41 -10.57 3.92 -6.28
CA GLY A 41 -9.27 4.23 -6.87
C GLY A 41 -8.45 5.19 -6.01
N ALA A 42 -9.07 6.27 -5.52
CA ALA A 42 -8.42 7.23 -4.63
C ALA A 42 -7.98 6.57 -3.31
N ALA A 43 -8.83 5.73 -2.72
CA ALA A 43 -8.50 4.97 -1.52
C ALA A 43 -7.33 4.01 -1.77
N ALA A 44 -7.34 3.28 -2.88
CA ALA A 44 -6.27 2.36 -3.27
C ALA A 44 -4.91 3.06 -3.41
N VAL A 45 -4.91 4.24 -4.06
CA VAL A 45 -3.71 5.09 -4.16
C VAL A 45 -3.25 5.55 -2.79
N GLY A 46 -4.17 6.00 -1.92
CA GLY A 46 -3.86 6.40 -0.55
C GLY A 46 -3.20 5.27 0.25
N VAL A 47 -3.76 4.06 0.21
CA VAL A 47 -3.20 2.87 0.85
C VAL A 47 -1.81 2.56 0.31
N GLY A 48 -1.61 2.62 -1.01
CA GLY A 48 -0.31 2.41 -1.62
C GLY A 48 0.74 3.42 -1.15
N LEU A 49 0.39 4.71 -1.08
CA LEU A 49 1.27 5.77 -0.59
C LEU A 49 1.63 5.59 0.89
N VAL A 50 0.65 5.27 1.74
CA VAL A 50 0.88 4.98 3.17
C VAL A 50 1.80 3.77 3.32
N THR A 51 1.55 2.70 2.57
CA THR A 51 2.37 1.49 2.62
C THR A 51 3.80 1.76 2.18
N ALA A 52 4.00 2.51 1.08
CA ALA A 52 5.33 2.92 0.62
C ALA A 52 6.04 3.80 1.65
N GLY A 53 5.33 4.78 2.23
CA GLY A 53 5.88 5.67 3.26
C GLY A 53 6.32 4.90 4.51
N VAL A 54 5.50 3.95 4.98
CA VAL A 54 5.82 3.08 6.11
C VAL A 54 7.01 2.17 5.79
N ALA A 55 7.04 1.54 4.62
CA ALA A 55 8.15 0.70 4.19
C ALA A 55 9.46 1.50 4.15
N TYR A 56 9.43 2.71 3.59
CA TYR A 56 10.58 3.59 3.58
C TYR A 56 11.01 3.98 4.99
N ALA A 57 10.10 4.46 5.84
CA ALA A 57 10.40 4.89 7.20
C ALA A 57 10.95 3.75 8.08
N THR A 58 10.39 2.55 7.96
CA THR A 58 10.83 1.37 8.72
C THR A 58 12.27 1.00 8.37
N GLU A 59 12.61 1.04 7.08
CA GLU A 59 13.98 0.78 6.63
C GLU A 59 14.97 1.90 7.06
N HIS A 60 14.48 3.11 7.35
CA HIS A 60 15.28 4.15 8.01
C HIS A 60 15.60 3.71 9.44
N ARG A 61 14.56 3.39 10.22
CA ARG A 61 14.66 3.09 11.65
C ARG A 61 15.54 1.86 11.89
N LEU A 62 15.41 0.81 11.08
CA LEU A 62 16.23 -0.40 11.18
C LEU A 62 17.72 -0.10 10.95
N ARG A 63 18.06 0.73 9.95
CA ARG A 63 19.45 1.12 9.69
C ARG A 63 20.02 2.05 10.76
N THR A 64 19.20 2.92 11.35
CA THR A 64 19.63 3.79 12.46
C THR A 64 19.86 2.98 13.74
N LYS A 65 19.03 1.94 13.99
CA LYS A 65 19.13 1.11 15.19
C LYS A 65 20.21 0.03 15.11
N GLY A 66 20.60 -0.41 13.91
CA GLY A 66 21.67 -1.40 13.69
C GLY A 66 23.11 -0.89 13.84
N ARG A 67 23.33 0.30 14.43
CA ARG A 67 24.67 0.77 14.85
C ARG A 67 24.80 0.73 16.38
N THR A 68 24.66 -0.45 16.95
CA THR A 68 25.06 -0.80 18.33
C THR A 68 25.69 -2.17 18.26
#